data_AF-A0A2M8L4S9-F1
#
_entry.id   AF-A0A2M8L4S9-F1
#
_cell.length_a   1.000
_cell.length_b   1.000
_cell.length_c   1.000
_cell.angle_alpha   90.00
_cell.angle_beta   90.00
_cell.angle_gamma   90.00
#
_symmetry.space_group_name_H-M   'P 1'
#
loop_
_entity.id
_entity.type
_entity.pdbx_description
1 polymer ?
#
loop_
_entity_poly.entity_id
_entity_poly.type
_entity_poly.pdbx_seq_one_letter_code
_entity_poly.pdbx_strand_id
1 'polypeptide(L)'
;MTILTDKKKKIAQKNFLELLRNAQEETANSRQESTLKKEQFFRRFQEEFQQVRPVEKLVFNQADQEIKLQVTAIQEELKKLALSTQNLAKEVETAAVQTPVNPGIYHLNFFERLRQKIILLKKKIDESATWLGEFNQRSAKRNYYWAQVKKSGTKFMLSQERYMVTQAG
;
A
#
# COMPACT_ATOMS: atom_id res chain seq x y z
N MET A 1 -74.37 40.72 -38.17
CA MET A 1 -74.02 39.37 -37.64
C MET A 1 -72.53 39.34 -37.23
N THR A 2 -72.05 40.32 -36.44
CA THR A 2 -70.59 40.59 -36.32
C THR A 2 -70.08 40.70 -34.88
N ILE A 3 -70.97 40.77 -33.88
CA ILE A 3 -70.62 40.96 -32.46
C ILE A 3 -70.40 39.62 -31.73
N LEU A 4 -70.94 38.52 -32.28
CA LEU A 4 -70.84 37.17 -31.72
C LEU A 4 -69.50 36.47 -32.02
N THR A 5 -68.80 36.88 -33.07
CA THR A 5 -67.50 36.30 -33.49
C THR A 5 -66.34 36.84 -32.64
N ASP A 6 -66.38 38.10 -32.23
CA ASP A 6 -65.30 38.75 -31.47
C ASP A 6 -65.24 38.29 -30.00
N LYS A 7 -66.40 38.09 -29.36
CA LYS A 7 -66.49 37.51 -28.01
C LYS A 7 -65.95 36.07 -27.97
N LYS A 8 -66.28 35.23 -28.96
CA LYS A 8 -65.76 33.86 -29.06
C LYS A 8 -64.24 33.83 -29.28
N LYS A 9 -63.71 34.75 -30.08
CA LYS A 9 -62.26 34.88 -30.32
C LYS A 9 -61.52 35.31 -29.05
N LYS A 10 -62.09 36.24 -28.27
CA LYS A 10 -61.52 36.72 -27.00
C LYS A 10 -61.57 35.67 -25.88
N ILE A 11 -62.62 34.84 -25.85
CA ILE A 11 -62.73 33.68 -24.93
C ILE A 11 -61.73 32.59 -25.33
N ALA A 12 -61.60 32.28 -26.62
CA ALA A 12 -60.61 31.33 -27.11
C ALA A 12 -59.17 31.79 -26.83
N GLN A 13 -58.88 33.09 -26.98
CA GLN A 13 -57.59 33.68 -26.62
C GLN A 13 -57.33 33.62 -25.11
N LYS A 14 -58.33 33.90 -24.26
CA LYS A 14 -58.20 33.75 -22.80
C LYS A 14 -57.92 32.30 -22.40
N ASN A 15 -58.67 31.34 -22.94
CA ASN A 15 -58.45 29.93 -22.67
C ASN A 15 -57.10 29.44 -23.18
N PHE A 16 -56.63 29.94 -24.33
CA PHE A 16 -55.31 29.63 -24.86
C PHE A 16 -54.17 30.21 -24.00
N LEU A 17 -54.32 31.45 -23.51
CA LEU A 17 -53.37 32.06 -22.59
C LEU A 17 -53.32 31.33 -21.24
N GLU A 18 -54.46 30.83 -20.75
CA GLU A 18 -54.54 30.04 -19.53
C GLU A 18 -53.90 28.65 -19.70
N LEU A 19 -54.09 28.01 -20.85
CA LEU A 19 -53.38 26.78 -21.25
C LEU A 19 -51.86 26.98 -21.33
N LEU A 20 -51.40 28.09 -21.92
CA LEU A 20 -49.97 28.42 -21.98
C LEU A 20 -49.37 28.68 -20.59
N ARG A 21 -50.11 29.35 -19.71
CA ARG A 21 -49.68 29.59 -18.33
C ARG A 21 -49.55 28.28 -17.54
N ASN A 22 -50.54 27.40 -17.64
CA ASN A 22 -50.52 26.11 -16.94
C ASN A 22 -49.40 25.19 -17.47
N ALA A 23 -49.15 25.19 -18.78
CA ALA A 23 -48.02 24.46 -19.38
C ALA A 23 -46.65 25.03 -18.95
N GLN A 24 -46.55 26.34 -18.75
CA GLN A 24 -45.35 26.97 -18.19
C GLN A 24 -45.16 26.62 -16.71
N GLU A 25 -46.23 26.55 -15.92
CA GLU A 25 -46.19 26.13 -14.51
C GLU A 25 -45.81 24.64 -14.37
N GLU A 26 -46.31 23.75 -15.22
CA GLU A 26 -45.93 22.32 -15.25
C GLU A 26 -44.46 22.11 -15.65
N THR A 27 -43.95 22.88 -16.61
CA THR A 27 -42.53 22.83 -17.01
C THR A 27 -41.59 23.43 -15.97
N ALA A 28 -42.04 24.43 -15.21
CA ALA A 28 -41.31 24.98 -14.07
C ALA A 28 -41.28 23.99 -12.89
N ASN A 29 -42.41 23.38 -12.55
CA ASN A 29 -42.51 22.38 -11.48
C ASN A 29 -41.70 21.12 -11.79
N SER A 30 -41.73 20.60 -13.01
CA SER A 30 -40.89 19.44 -13.41
C SER A 30 -39.39 19.75 -13.40
N ARG A 31 -38.99 21.00 -13.72
CA ARG A 31 -37.59 21.47 -13.54
C ARG A 31 -37.20 21.61 -12.07
N GLN A 32 -38.12 22.06 -11.20
CA GLN A 32 -37.89 22.11 -9.75
C GLN A 32 -37.81 20.71 -9.13
N GLU A 33 -38.67 19.78 -9.51
CA GLU A 33 -38.61 18.39 -9.02
C GLU A 33 -37.34 17.68 -9.47
N SER A 34 -36.89 17.89 -10.71
CA SER A 34 -35.65 17.29 -11.21
C SER A 34 -34.39 17.86 -10.56
N THR A 35 -34.38 19.13 -10.19
CA THR A 35 -33.28 19.75 -9.42
C THR A 35 -33.26 19.27 -7.98
N LEU A 36 -34.41 19.15 -7.32
CA LEU A 36 -34.55 18.57 -5.98
C LEU A 36 -34.10 17.09 -5.95
N LYS A 37 -34.49 16.29 -6.94
CA LYS A 37 -34.03 14.89 -7.07
C LYS A 37 -32.52 14.80 -7.26
N LYS A 38 -31.92 15.69 -8.06
CA LYS A 38 -30.47 15.78 -8.23
C LYS A 38 -29.77 16.16 -6.92
N GLU A 39 -30.30 17.13 -6.18
CA GLU A 39 -29.71 17.55 -4.90
C GLU A 39 -29.81 16.45 -3.84
N GLN A 40 -30.93 15.74 -3.76
CA GLN A 40 -31.09 14.58 -2.88
C GLN A 40 -30.14 13.44 -3.25
N PHE A 41 -29.94 13.18 -4.54
CA PHE A 41 -28.96 12.20 -5.02
C PHE A 41 -27.54 12.61 -4.63
N PHE A 42 -27.15 13.87 -4.86
CA PHE A 42 -25.84 14.38 -4.48
C PHE A 42 -25.60 14.33 -2.97
N ARG A 43 -26.61 14.64 -2.13
CA ARG A 43 -26.51 14.51 -0.67
C ARG A 43 -26.29 13.07 -0.24
N ARG A 44 -27.09 12.13 -0.75
CA ARG A 44 -26.91 10.69 -0.45
C ARG A 44 -25.55 10.17 -0.91
N PHE A 45 -25.13 10.54 -2.13
CA PHE A 45 -23.83 10.17 -2.65
C PHE A 45 -22.69 10.73 -1.79
N GLN A 46 -22.80 11.98 -1.34
CA GLN A 46 -21.82 12.61 -0.47
C GLN A 46 -21.80 11.98 0.92
N GLU A 47 -22.95 11.62 1.48
CA GLU A 47 -23.07 10.88 2.75
C GLU A 47 -22.44 9.47 2.65
N GLU A 48 -22.72 8.72 1.59
CA GLU A 48 -22.07 7.43 1.32
C GLU A 48 -20.55 7.59 1.17
N PHE A 49 -20.08 8.58 0.41
CA PHE A 49 -18.64 8.86 0.25
C PHE A 49 -17.96 9.23 1.57
N GLN A 50 -18.66 9.92 2.47
CA GLN A 50 -18.14 10.27 3.80
C GLN A 50 -18.11 9.08 4.75
N GLN A 51 -18.99 8.08 4.57
CA GLN A 51 -19.01 6.87 5.39
C GLN A 51 -18.01 5.80 4.92
N VAL A 52 -17.78 5.67 3.61
CA VAL A 52 -16.89 4.64 3.06
C VAL A 52 -15.41 4.91 3.35
N ARG A 53 -14.95 6.16 3.19
CA ARG A 53 -13.54 6.55 3.42
C ARG A 53 -12.99 6.27 4.83
N PRO A 54 -13.69 6.57 5.93
CA PRO A 54 -13.18 6.28 7.27
C PRO A 54 -13.13 4.78 7.55
N VAL A 55 -14.06 3.99 7.02
CA VAL A 55 -14.04 2.52 7.15
C VAL A 55 -12.86 1.92 6.39
N GLU A 56 -12.63 2.34 5.14
CA GLU A 56 -11.46 1.91 4.35
C GLU A 56 -10.14 2.29 5.04
N LYS A 57 -10.05 3.52 5.58
CA LYS A 57 -8.88 3.97 6.36
C LYS A 57 -8.68 3.16 7.64
N LEU A 58 -9.75 2.80 8.34
CA LEU A 58 -9.68 1.98 9.56
C LEU A 58 -9.17 0.57 9.26
N VAL A 59 -9.73 -0.09 8.23
CA VAL A 59 -9.30 -1.44 7.82
C VAL A 59 -7.84 -1.42 7.34
N PHE A 60 -7.46 -0.42 6.55
CA PHE A 60 -6.08 -0.24 6.11
C PHE A 60 -5.12 -0.02 7.28
N ASN A 61 -5.51 0.82 8.24
CA ASN A 61 -4.69 1.08 9.43
C ASN A 61 -4.52 -0.17 10.32
N GLN A 62 -5.55 -1.01 10.43
CA GLN A 62 -5.48 -2.26 11.21
C GLN A 62 -4.50 -3.24 10.55
N ALA A 63 -4.61 -3.45 9.24
CA ALA A 63 -3.68 -4.31 8.50
C ALA A 63 -2.23 -3.79 8.61
N ASP A 64 -2.02 -2.48 8.48
CA ASP A 64 -0.70 -1.86 8.65
C ASP A 64 -0.15 -2.03 10.08
N GLN A 65 -1.01 -1.94 11.10
CA GLN A 65 -0.63 -2.17 12.49
C GLN A 65 -0.26 -3.63 12.73
N GLU A 66 -1.02 -4.57 12.19
CA GLU A 66 -0.74 -6.00 12.29
C GLU A 66 0.60 -6.34 11.63
N ILE A 67 0.85 -5.83 10.42
CA ILE A 67 2.12 -5.99 9.72
C ILE A 67 3.27 -5.43 10.55
N LYS A 68 3.11 -4.24 11.15
CA LYS A 68 4.16 -3.65 12.01
C LYS A 68 4.47 -4.55 13.20
N LEU A 69 3.45 -5.09 13.87
CA LEU A 69 3.62 -5.99 15.00
C LEU A 69 4.36 -7.27 14.57
N GLN A 70 3.95 -7.88 13.46
CA GLN A 70 4.62 -9.06 12.90
C GLN A 70 6.09 -8.77 12.57
N VAL A 71 6.38 -7.64 11.92
CA VAL A 71 7.74 -7.21 11.61
C VAL A 71 8.56 -7.02 12.88
N THR A 72 8.01 -6.38 13.91
CA THR A 72 8.73 -6.20 15.19
C THR A 72 9.01 -7.53 15.89
N ALA A 73 8.06 -8.46 15.89
CA ALA A 73 8.25 -9.79 16.45
C ALA A 73 9.37 -10.55 15.73
N ILE A 74 9.35 -10.56 14.40
CA ILE A 74 10.39 -11.17 13.57
C ILE A 74 11.76 -10.53 13.86
N GLN A 75 11.82 -9.20 14.00
CA GLN A 75 13.08 -8.50 14.33
C GLN A 75 13.64 -8.91 15.69
N GLU A 76 12.80 -9.11 16.70
CA GLU A 76 13.22 -9.60 18.01
C GLU A 76 13.72 -11.04 17.95
N GLU A 77 13.03 -11.91 17.21
CA GLU A 77 13.48 -13.28 16.98
C GLU A 77 14.84 -13.32 16.27
N LEU A 78 15.04 -12.50 15.24
CA LEU A 78 16.32 -12.37 14.55
C LEU A 78 17.45 -11.95 15.49
N LYS A 79 17.19 -11.03 16.43
CA LYS A 79 18.18 -10.64 17.46
C LYS A 79 18.52 -11.81 18.39
N LYS A 80 17.51 -12.56 18.85
CA LYS A 80 17.71 -13.76 19.70
C LYS A 80 18.50 -14.84 18.97
N LEU A 81 18.21 -15.08 17.69
CA LEU A 81 18.92 -16.05 16.85
C LEU A 81 20.39 -15.65 16.64
N ALA A 82 20.67 -14.36 16.43
CA ALA A 82 22.03 -13.85 16.31
C ALA A 82 22.85 -14.09 17.59
N LEU A 83 22.26 -13.81 18.77
CA LEU A 83 22.89 -14.07 20.07
C LEU A 83 23.14 -15.57 20.30
N SER A 84 22.16 -16.42 19.98
CA SER A 84 22.28 -17.88 20.09
C SER A 84 23.42 -18.42 19.22
N THR A 85 23.56 -17.90 17.99
CA THR A 85 24.63 -18.29 17.07
C THR A 85 26.01 -17.85 17.59
N GLN A 86 26.10 -16.67 18.23
CA GLN A 86 27.35 -16.23 18.87
C GLN A 86 27.73 -17.12 20.06
N ASN A 87 26.75 -17.54 20.88
CA ASN A 87 27.01 -18.46 21.99
C ASN A 87 27.47 -19.82 21.49
N LEU A 88 26.83 -20.36 20.45
CA LEU A 88 27.25 -21.59 19.80
C LEU A 88 28.70 -21.49 19.29
N ALA A 89 29.09 -20.35 18.70
CA ALA A 89 30.47 -20.15 18.26
C ALA A 89 31.49 -20.27 19.41
N LYS A 90 31.18 -19.71 20.58
CA LYS A 90 32.02 -19.81 21.78
C LYS A 90 32.12 -21.23 22.33
N GLU A 91 31.01 -21.97 22.32
CA GLU A 91 30.98 -23.37 22.76
C GLU A 91 31.81 -24.26 21.83
N VAL A 92 31.70 -24.04 20.52
CA VAL A 92 32.52 -24.75 19.52
C VAL A 92 34.00 -24.44 19.68
N GLU A 93 34.36 -23.17 19.92
CA GLU A 93 35.75 -22.77 20.21
C GLU A 93 36.28 -23.46 21.47
N THR A 94 35.47 -23.48 22.53
CA THR A 94 35.81 -24.16 23.78
C THR A 94 36.03 -25.66 23.54
N ALA A 95 35.13 -26.32 22.80
CA ALA A 95 35.26 -27.73 22.47
C ALA A 95 36.48 -28.02 21.59
N ALA A 96 36.88 -27.09 20.71
CA ALA A 96 38.05 -27.23 19.85
C ALA A 96 39.39 -27.14 20.61
N VAL A 97 39.43 -26.40 21.71
CA VAL A 97 40.63 -26.25 22.57
C VAL A 97 40.72 -27.34 23.63
N GLN A 98 39.59 -27.89 24.07
CA GLN A 98 39.55 -28.98 25.04
C GLN A 98 40.19 -30.25 24.48
N THR A 99 41.39 -30.57 24.97
CA THR A 99 42.09 -31.82 24.62
C THR A 99 41.63 -32.94 25.56
N PRO A 100 41.06 -34.05 25.05
CA PRO A 100 40.69 -35.19 25.90
C PRO A 100 41.94 -35.83 26.50
N VAL A 101 41.91 -36.13 27.81
CA VAL A 101 43.07 -36.75 28.52
C VAL A 101 43.37 -38.16 28.00
N ASN A 102 42.35 -38.88 27.52
CA ASN A 102 42.47 -40.19 26.86
C ASN A 102 41.46 -40.30 25.70
N PRO A 103 41.80 -39.80 24.50
CA PRO A 103 40.88 -39.81 23.37
C PRO A 103 40.65 -41.24 22.88
N GLY A 104 39.38 -41.58 22.67
CA GLY A 104 38.94 -42.86 22.11
C GLY A 104 38.00 -42.65 20.92
N ILE A 105 37.56 -43.76 20.28
CA ILE A 105 36.69 -43.73 19.08
C ILE A 105 35.43 -42.88 19.29
N TYR A 106 34.88 -42.86 20.50
CA TYR A 106 33.73 -42.01 20.84
C TYR A 106 34.02 -40.51 20.62
N HIS A 107 35.18 -40.02 21.10
CA HIS A 107 35.57 -38.63 20.97
C HIS A 107 35.79 -38.26 19.50
N LEU A 108 36.42 -39.16 18.72
CA LEU A 108 36.60 -38.98 17.27
C LEU A 108 35.25 -38.81 16.57
N ASN A 109 34.33 -39.74 16.78
CA ASN A 109 33.00 -39.71 16.17
C ASN A 109 32.21 -38.45 16.59
N PHE A 110 32.35 -38.02 17.84
CA PHE A 110 31.74 -36.78 18.32
C PHE A 110 32.27 -35.56 17.55
N PHE A 111 33.59 -35.38 17.48
CA PHE A 111 34.19 -34.24 16.79
C PHE A 111 33.93 -34.26 15.28
N GLU A 112 33.90 -35.44 14.64
CA GLU A 112 33.53 -35.55 13.22
C GLU A 112 32.09 -35.11 12.97
N ARG A 113 31.14 -35.59 13.79
CA ARG A 113 29.73 -35.19 13.70
C ARG A 113 29.55 -33.71 13.99
N LEU A 114 30.27 -33.17 14.97
CA LEU A 114 30.26 -31.74 15.28
C LEU A 114 30.77 -30.94 14.09
N ARG A 115 31.93 -31.31 13.54
CA ARG A 115 32.53 -30.67 12.34
C ARG A 115 31.55 -30.64 11.17
N GLN A 116 30.91 -31.77 10.86
CA GLN A 116 29.93 -31.85 9.77
C GLN A 116 28.75 -30.89 9.98
N LYS A 117 28.20 -30.84 11.20
CA LYS A 117 27.09 -29.93 11.53
C LYS A 117 27.50 -28.46 11.38
N ILE A 118 28.68 -28.09 11.88
CA ILE A 118 29.20 -26.71 11.78
C ILE A 118 29.48 -26.31 10.32
N ILE A 119 29.98 -27.22 9.48
CA ILE A 119 30.16 -26.97 8.04
C ILE A 119 28.82 -26.64 7.36
N LEU A 120 27.77 -27.42 7.63
CA LEU A 120 26.44 -27.18 7.05
C LEU A 120 25.85 -25.86 7.53
N LEU A 121 25.99 -25.55 8.83
CA LEU A 121 25.56 -24.28 9.39
C LEU A 121 26.30 -23.10 8.75
N LYS A 122 27.62 -23.20 8.59
CA LYS A 122 28.43 -22.17 7.93
C LYS A 122 27.93 -21.88 6.51
N LYS A 123 27.66 -22.93 5.72
CA LYS A 123 27.12 -22.76 4.36
C LYS A 123 25.82 -21.95 4.36
N LYS A 124 24.91 -22.22 5.31
CA LYS A 124 23.64 -21.49 5.44
C LYS A 124 23.84 -20.04 5.86
N ILE A 125 24.77 -19.79 6.80
CA ILE A 125 25.14 -18.43 7.22
C ILE A 125 25.70 -17.64 6.04
N ASP A 126 26.62 -18.22 5.26
CA ASP A 126 27.23 -17.55 4.11
C ASP A 126 26.20 -17.24 3.01
N GLU A 127 25.28 -18.16 2.72
CA GLU A 127 24.14 -17.96 1.82
C GLU A 127 23.27 -16.78 2.28
N SER A 128 22.88 -16.76 3.56
CA SER A 128 22.06 -15.69 4.14
C SER A 128 22.79 -14.34 4.16
N ALA A 129 24.09 -14.32 4.48
CA ALA A 129 24.91 -13.11 4.48
C ALA A 129 25.03 -12.50 3.08
N THR A 130 25.19 -13.34 2.05
CA THR A 130 25.23 -12.91 0.65
C THR A 130 23.91 -12.28 0.25
N TRP A 131 22.78 -12.96 0.52
CA TRP A 131 21.45 -12.44 0.23
C TRP A 131 21.17 -11.11 0.94
N LEU A 132 21.51 -11.01 2.23
CA LEU A 132 21.34 -9.78 3.01
C LEU A 132 22.21 -8.64 2.48
N GLY A 133 23.45 -8.94 2.08
CA GLY A 133 24.37 -7.98 1.47
C GLY A 133 23.81 -7.40 0.17
N GLU A 134 23.31 -8.25 -0.73
CA GLU A 134 22.66 -7.81 -1.97
C GLU A 134 21.41 -6.97 -1.71
N PHE A 135 20.57 -7.42 -0.78
CA PHE A 135 19.36 -6.69 -0.40
C PHE A 135 19.68 -5.29 0.12
N ASN A 136 20.65 -5.19 1.03
CA ASN A 136 21.11 -3.92 1.58
C ASN A 136 21.73 -3.02 0.52
N GLN A 137 22.52 -3.57 -0.41
CA GLN A 137 23.11 -2.80 -1.51
C GLN A 137 22.04 -2.22 -2.43
N ARG A 138 21.02 -3.01 -2.80
CA ARG A 138 19.88 -2.56 -3.61
C ARG A 138 19.10 -1.47 -2.88
N SER A 139 18.83 -1.67 -1.59
CA SER A 139 18.15 -0.69 -0.73
C SER A 139 18.92 0.63 -0.64
N ALA A 140 20.25 0.58 -0.45
CA ALA A 140 21.11 1.76 -0.39
C ALA A 140 21.11 2.54 -1.71
N LYS A 141 21.23 1.86 -2.86
CA LYS A 141 21.15 2.48 -4.19
C LYS A 141 19.80 3.15 -4.41
N ARG A 142 18.70 2.49 -4.03
CA ARG A 142 17.34 3.05 -4.09
C ARG A 142 17.21 4.28 -3.21
N ASN A 143 17.68 4.22 -1.97
CA ASN A 143 17.62 5.35 -1.04
C ASN A 143 18.43 6.54 -1.54
N TYR A 144 19.64 6.30 -2.06
CA TYR A 144 20.46 7.35 -2.68
C TYR A 144 19.75 7.99 -3.87
N TYR A 145 19.17 7.18 -4.78
CA TYR A 145 18.41 7.67 -5.92
C TYR A 145 17.26 8.58 -5.47
N TRP A 146 16.41 8.14 -4.54
CA TRP A 146 15.28 8.94 -4.06
C TRP A 146 15.71 10.16 -3.27
N ALA A 147 16.84 10.12 -2.55
CA ALA A 147 17.40 11.29 -1.89
C ALA A 147 17.84 12.36 -2.93
N GLN A 148 18.45 11.94 -4.04
CA GLN A 148 18.82 12.86 -5.11
C GLN A 148 17.61 13.41 -5.86
N VAL A 149 16.57 12.61 -6.09
CA VAL A 149 15.28 13.08 -6.63
C VAL A 149 14.69 14.15 -5.71
N LYS A 150 14.69 13.94 -4.40
CA LYS A 150 14.19 14.94 -3.43
C LYS A 150 14.99 16.24 -3.47
N LYS A 151 16.32 16.16 -3.68
CA LYS A 151 17.20 17.34 -3.69
C LYS A 151 17.13 18.14 -4.99
N SER A 152 17.13 17.45 -6.13
CA SER A 152 17.33 18.06 -7.45
C SER A 152 16.07 18.01 -8.33
N GLY A 153 15.00 17.37 -7.86
CA GLY A 153 13.71 17.28 -8.54
C GLY A 153 13.78 16.58 -9.89
N THR A 154 12.94 17.06 -10.82
CA THR A 154 12.83 16.56 -12.19
C THR A 154 14.12 16.67 -12.99
N LYS A 155 15.02 17.62 -12.67
CA LYS A 155 16.34 17.75 -13.31
C LYS A 155 17.20 16.50 -13.14
N PHE A 156 17.12 15.85 -11.98
CA PHE A 156 17.86 14.60 -11.72
C PHE A 156 17.22 13.38 -12.39
N MET A 157 15.89 13.35 -12.48
CA MET A 157 15.18 12.28 -13.20
C MET A 157 15.42 12.34 -14.71
N LEU A 158 15.50 13.53 -15.28
CA LEU A 158 15.62 13.78 -16.73
C LEU A 158 17.07 13.97 -17.21
N SER A 159 18.07 13.77 -16.35
CA SER A 159 19.47 13.86 -16.78
C SER A 159 19.75 12.80 -17.86
N GLN A 160 20.43 13.19 -18.94
CA GLN A 160 20.67 12.32 -20.11
C GLN A 160 21.30 10.97 -19.74
N GLU A 161 22.18 10.94 -18.74
CA GLU A 161 22.81 9.70 -18.26
C GLU A 161 21.83 8.73 -17.57
N ARG A 162 20.75 9.24 -16.99
CA ARG A 162 19.77 8.43 -16.25
C ARG A 162 18.56 8.07 -17.10
N TYR A 163 18.18 8.94 -18.03
CA TYR A 163 17.05 8.71 -18.93
C TYR A 163 17.19 7.38 -19.67
N MET A 164 18.37 7.09 -20.24
CA MET A 164 18.66 5.79 -20.87
C MET A 164 18.52 4.60 -19.91
N VAL A 165 19.02 4.71 -18.68
CA VAL A 165 19.00 3.62 -17.69
C VAL A 165 17.59 3.34 -17.18
N THR A 166 16.75 4.37 -17.05
CA THR A 166 15.34 4.20 -16.64
C THR A 166 14.43 3.77 -17.78
N GLN A 167 14.78 4.05 -19.03
CA GLN A 167 13.97 3.69 -20.21
C GLN A 167 14.29 2.29 -20.75
N ALA A 168 15.53 1.81 -20.56
CA ALA A 168 15.95 0.47 -21.01
C ALA A 168 15.63 -0.65 -20.00
N GLY A 169 14.80 -0.37 -18.99
CA GLY A 169 14.37 -1.33 -17.95
C GLY A 169 13.13 -2.10 -18.32
#